data_AF-A0A8C9Q6G5-F1
#
_entry.id   AF-A0A8C9Q6G5-F1
#
_cell.length_a   1.000
_cell.length_b   1.000
_cell.length_c   1.000
_cell.angle_alpha   90.00
_cell.angle_beta   90.00
_cell.angle_gamma   90.00
#
_symmetry.space_group_name_H-M   'P 1'
#
loop_
_entity.id
_entity.type
_entity.pdbx_description
1 polymer ?
#
loop_
_entity_poly.entity_id
_entity_poly.type
_entity_poly.pdbx_seq_one_letter_code
_entity_poly.pdbx_strand_id
1 'polypeptide(L)'
;MTPEGLPCWVIPTKSVSRHCQSPARDTTACSRELPSACSRRSVELVDVSGGESRILPLPFPSQEGSFGRGTALRGGCDSELVIFFGCFESYEDQRGRRAEILQEMQGLLDAWCQDRIPGLRLQFPEQNMPGVLWFQLVSEDLENWMDVKLVPAFDALGTLSPGIKPKPEVYATLLNSGCQGGEHAACFAELRRNFVNTRPVKLKNLILLVKHWFQTGVLCLRPLPPVYALELLTIFAWERGCGKDAFSLAQGFRSVLGLIQQYQGLRVFWTVNYSLEDPTVGDFLRRQLERPRPVILDPADPTWDVGSGTAWHWDVLAQEARTCCHHPCFLEAAGSPVQPWEGLVSFPGPLGLAPYLCVLVYF
;
A
#
# COMPACT_ATOMS: atom_id res chain seq x y z
N MET A 1 -15.68 22.34 19.43
CA MET A 1 -15.15 20.97 19.26
C MET A 1 -15.55 20.50 17.88
N THR A 2 -14.63 20.60 16.92
CA THR A 2 -14.79 20.02 15.58
C THR A 2 -14.74 18.49 15.68
N PRO A 3 -15.54 17.75 14.90
CA PRO A 3 -15.66 16.29 15.03
C PRO A 3 -14.46 15.50 14.48
N GLU A 4 -13.33 16.14 14.14
CA GLU A 4 -12.24 15.58 13.33
C GLU A 4 -11.19 14.75 14.10
N GLY A 5 -11.52 14.25 15.29
CA GLY A 5 -10.60 13.46 16.11
C GLY A 5 -11.28 12.33 16.89
N LEU A 6 -12.49 11.92 16.50
CA LEU A 6 -13.21 10.86 17.19
C LEU A 6 -12.66 9.48 16.77
N PRO A 7 -12.37 8.58 17.72
CA PRO A 7 -12.01 7.19 17.40
C PRO A 7 -13.07 6.54 16.50
N CYS A 8 -12.66 5.63 15.61
CA CYS A 8 -13.55 4.86 14.73
C CYS A 8 -14.78 4.25 15.45
N TRP A 9 -14.63 3.97 16.75
CA TRP A 9 -15.61 3.37 17.64
C TRP A 9 -16.78 4.26 18.03
N VAL A 10 -16.64 5.59 17.84
CA VAL A 10 -17.66 6.59 18.19
C VAL A 10 -18.55 6.91 16.98
N ILE A 11 -18.15 6.52 15.78
CA ILE A 11 -18.86 6.83 14.54
C ILE A 11 -19.82 5.67 14.21
N PRO A 12 -21.15 5.90 14.20
CA PRO A 12 -22.09 4.89 13.73
C PRO A 12 -21.73 4.46 12.31
N THR A 13 -21.85 3.17 11.98
CA THR A 13 -21.48 2.59 10.67
C THR A 13 -22.14 3.28 9.47
N LYS A 14 -23.31 3.90 9.66
CA LYS A 14 -24.01 4.71 8.64
C LYS A 14 -23.35 6.08 8.36
N SER A 15 -22.48 6.55 9.25
CA SER A 15 -21.79 7.85 9.19
C SER A 15 -20.33 7.73 8.77
N VAL A 16 -19.75 6.53 8.78
CA VAL A 16 -18.36 6.25 8.37
C VAL A 16 -18.07 6.73 6.94
N SER A 17 -19.03 6.60 6.03
CA SER A 17 -18.90 7.10 4.64
C SER A 17 -18.71 8.62 4.52
N ARG A 18 -19.11 9.40 5.55
CA ARG A 18 -18.89 10.85 5.61
C ARG A 18 -17.55 11.22 6.25
N HIS A 19 -16.97 10.34 7.06
CA HIS A 19 -15.73 10.59 7.79
C HIS A 19 -14.49 10.03 7.07
N CYS A 20 -14.63 8.86 6.44
CA CYS A 20 -13.59 8.22 5.61
C CYS A 20 -13.70 8.64 4.14
N GLN A 21 -14.08 9.90 3.88
CA GLN A 21 -13.99 10.41 2.52
C GLN A 21 -12.50 10.52 2.17
N SER A 22 -12.10 9.92 1.05
CA SER A 22 -10.90 10.38 0.33
C SER A 22 -10.95 11.90 0.31
N PRO A 23 -9.82 12.64 0.40
CA PRO A 23 -9.87 14.04 0.05
C PRO A 23 -10.57 14.10 -1.30
N ALA A 24 -11.77 14.70 -1.31
CA ALA A 24 -12.57 14.71 -2.51
C ALA A 24 -11.66 15.27 -3.60
N ARG A 25 -11.85 14.86 -4.85
CA ARG A 25 -11.16 15.49 -6.00
C ARG A 25 -11.30 17.03 -6.01
N ASP A 26 -12.10 17.60 -5.09
CA ASP A 26 -12.58 18.96 -5.13
C ASP A 26 -12.32 19.88 -3.92
N THR A 27 -11.63 19.49 -2.83
CA THR A 27 -11.62 20.38 -1.63
C THR A 27 -10.30 20.81 -1.01
N THR A 28 -9.12 20.44 -1.54
CA THR A 28 -7.85 21.05 -1.06
C THR A 28 -6.92 21.41 -2.22
N ALA A 29 -6.23 22.55 -2.12
CA ALA A 29 -5.14 22.93 -3.04
C ALA A 29 -4.10 21.81 -3.15
N CYS A 30 -3.87 21.10 -2.03
CA CYS A 30 -3.16 19.84 -1.92
C CYS A 30 -3.64 18.82 -2.98
N SER A 31 -4.93 18.48 -3.08
CA SER A 31 -5.37 17.43 -4.02
C SER A 31 -5.38 17.83 -5.51
N ARG A 32 -5.48 19.13 -5.82
CA ARG A 32 -5.59 19.64 -7.22
C ARG A 32 -4.25 20.09 -7.80
N GLU A 33 -3.48 20.87 -7.05
CA GLU A 33 -2.22 21.41 -7.52
C GLU A 33 -1.10 20.36 -7.41
N LEU A 34 -1.15 19.43 -6.44
CA LEU A 34 -0.06 18.48 -6.20
C LEU A 34 0.23 17.50 -7.33
N PRO A 35 -0.76 16.82 -7.94
CA PRO A 35 -0.47 15.92 -9.04
C PRO A 35 0.11 16.71 -10.22
N SER A 36 -0.39 17.93 -10.44
CA SER A 36 0.08 18.81 -11.53
C SER A 36 1.46 19.42 -11.26
N ALA A 37 1.80 19.73 -10.01
CA ALA A 37 3.09 20.26 -9.58
C ALA A 37 4.14 19.15 -9.55
N CYS A 38 3.78 17.96 -9.05
CA CYS A 38 4.63 16.78 -9.15
C CYS A 38 4.86 16.42 -10.62
N SER A 39 3.82 16.29 -11.46
CA SER A 39 4.00 15.98 -12.89
C SER A 39 4.81 17.05 -13.64
N ARG A 40 4.56 18.35 -13.42
CA ARG A 40 5.34 19.43 -14.04
C ARG A 40 6.81 19.40 -13.61
N ARG A 41 7.07 19.23 -12.32
CA ARG A 41 8.45 19.18 -11.80
C ARG A 41 9.17 17.87 -12.09
N SER A 42 8.44 16.77 -12.32
CA SER A 42 9.04 15.52 -12.80
C SER A 42 9.65 15.70 -14.18
N VAL A 43 9.02 16.52 -15.03
CA VAL A 43 9.56 16.90 -16.35
C VAL A 43 10.76 17.83 -16.21
N GLU A 44 10.82 18.69 -15.18
CA GLU A 44 12.00 19.53 -14.91
C GLU A 44 13.17 18.72 -14.31
N LEU A 45 12.89 17.69 -13.49
CA LEU A 45 13.86 16.67 -13.04
C LEU A 45 14.47 15.91 -14.25
N VAL A 46 13.73 15.79 -15.36
CA VAL A 46 14.15 15.18 -16.63
C VAL A 46 15.00 16.13 -17.48
N ASP A 47 14.80 17.45 -17.38
CA ASP A 47 15.41 18.45 -18.27
C ASP A 47 16.73 19.06 -17.71
N VAL A 48 16.92 19.05 -16.39
CA VAL A 48 18.09 19.68 -15.74
C VAL A 48 19.35 18.78 -15.74
N SER A 49 19.26 17.50 -16.12
CA SER A 49 20.42 16.57 -16.20
C SER A 49 21.31 16.74 -17.45
N GLY A 50 21.27 17.90 -18.10
CA GLY A 50 22.04 18.26 -19.31
C GLY A 50 23.56 18.45 -19.12
N GLY A 51 24.23 17.58 -18.36
CA GLY A 51 25.70 17.61 -18.20
C GLY A 51 26.29 16.20 -18.08
N GLU A 52 26.96 15.74 -19.15
CA GLU A 52 27.89 14.59 -19.33
C GLU A 52 27.68 13.22 -18.63
N SER A 53 26.79 13.06 -17.66
CA SER A 53 26.30 11.79 -17.13
C SER A 53 24.93 11.49 -17.72
N ARG A 54 24.87 10.48 -18.60
CA ARG A 54 23.69 10.03 -19.34
C ARG A 54 22.63 9.39 -18.41
N ILE A 55 21.90 10.20 -17.67
CA ILE A 55 20.79 9.78 -16.81
C ILE A 55 19.54 10.50 -17.32
N LEU A 56 18.85 9.87 -18.28
CA LEU A 56 17.58 10.36 -18.82
C LEU A 56 16.44 9.63 -18.12
N PRO A 57 15.62 10.31 -17.30
CA PRO A 57 14.41 9.70 -16.80
C PRO A 57 13.41 9.50 -17.95
N LEU A 58 12.64 8.41 -17.89
CA LEU A 58 11.56 8.18 -18.82
C LEU A 58 10.46 9.25 -18.62
N PRO A 59 9.75 9.64 -19.68
CA PRO A 59 8.87 10.82 -19.69
C PRO A 59 7.66 10.76 -18.74
N PHE A 60 7.44 9.63 -18.03
CA PHE A 60 6.27 9.44 -17.19
C PHE A 60 6.66 8.85 -15.82
N PRO A 61 6.66 9.64 -14.74
CA PRO A 61 6.77 9.10 -13.39
C PRO A 61 5.50 8.32 -13.03
N SER A 62 5.66 7.20 -12.32
CA SER A 62 4.51 6.45 -11.80
C SER A 62 4.15 6.91 -10.39
N GLN A 63 2.89 7.31 -10.21
CA GLN A 63 2.36 7.70 -8.90
C GLN A 63 1.82 6.46 -8.15
N GLU A 64 2.52 6.11 -7.10
CA GLU A 64 2.21 5.08 -6.11
C GLU A 64 1.88 5.74 -4.74
N GLY A 65 1.94 4.99 -3.63
CA GLY A 65 1.49 5.43 -2.31
C GLY A 65 -0.04 5.34 -2.17
N SER A 66 -0.53 5.71 -1.00
CA SER A 66 -1.97 5.77 -0.76
C SER A 66 -2.70 6.71 -1.73
N PHE A 67 -2.04 7.79 -2.16
CA PHE A 67 -2.58 8.68 -3.18
C PHE A 67 -2.73 7.98 -4.55
N GLY A 68 -1.65 7.38 -5.07
CA GLY A 68 -1.68 6.67 -6.36
C GLY A 68 -2.66 5.50 -6.42
N ARG A 69 -2.82 4.77 -5.30
CA ARG A 69 -3.78 3.67 -5.13
C ARG A 69 -5.22 4.14 -4.92
N GLY A 70 -5.44 5.43 -4.68
CA GLY A 70 -6.75 6.02 -4.37
C GLY A 70 -7.30 5.60 -3.01
N THR A 71 -6.42 5.38 -2.04
CA THR A 71 -6.70 5.01 -0.64
C THR A 71 -6.15 6.04 0.34
N ALA A 72 -5.94 7.29 -0.09
CA ALA A 72 -5.49 8.39 0.77
C ALA A 72 -6.58 8.83 1.76
N LEU A 73 -6.19 9.04 3.02
CA LEU A 73 -7.04 9.61 4.06
C LEU A 73 -6.87 11.14 4.11
N ARG A 74 -7.87 11.84 4.63
CA ARG A 74 -7.78 13.28 4.91
C ARG A 74 -6.91 13.51 6.16
N GLY A 75 -6.21 14.64 6.21
CA GLY A 75 -5.37 14.98 7.36
C GLY A 75 -4.04 14.22 7.41
N GLY A 76 -3.47 13.90 6.25
CA GLY A 76 -2.17 13.22 6.12
C GLY A 76 -2.22 12.04 5.15
N CYS A 77 -1.41 12.07 4.10
CA CYS A 77 -1.30 10.98 3.13
C CYS A 77 0.13 10.77 2.64
N ASP A 78 0.36 9.64 1.97
CA ASP A 78 1.65 9.29 1.37
C ASP A 78 1.49 9.16 -0.15
N SER A 79 2.49 9.65 -0.87
CA SER A 79 2.65 9.44 -2.30
C SER A 79 4.07 8.97 -2.58
N GLU A 80 4.20 7.94 -3.41
CA GLU A 80 5.48 7.45 -3.87
C GLU A 80 5.60 7.75 -5.36
N LEU A 81 6.58 8.57 -5.74
CA LEU A 81 6.86 8.92 -7.12
C LEU A 81 8.02 8.04 -7.58
N VAL A 82 7.67 7.05 -8.39
CA VAL A 82 8.65 6.18 -9.01
C VAL A 82 9.13 6.81 -10.30
N ILE A 83 10.43 7.06 -10.39
CA ILE A 83 11.08 7.67 -11.54
C ILE A 83 11.92 6.59 -12.20
N PHE A 84 11.52 6.22 -13.41
CA PHE A 84 12.25 5.23 -14.19
C PHE A 84 13.42 5.89 -14.92
N PHE A 85 14.63 5.37 -14.74
CA PHE A 85 15.82 5.92 -15.39
C PHE A 85 16.31 4.98 -16.49
N GLY A 86 16.52 5.52 -17.69
CA GLY A 86 17.02 4.74 -18.84
C GLY A 86 18.48 4.28 -18.70
N CYS A 87 19.18 4.73 -17.65
CA CYS A 87 20.54 4.30 -17.33
C CYS A 87 20.60 3.01 -16.51
N PHE A 88 19.45 2.52 -16.01
CA PHE A 88 19.35 1.20 -15.41
C PHE A 88 19.00 0.17 -16.48
N GLU A 89 19.89 -0.80 -16.70
CA GLU A 89 19.67 -1.88 -17.68
C GLU A 89 19.25 -3.19 -16.98
N SER A 90 19.43 -3.27 -15.66
CA SER A 90 19.10 -4.42 -14.82
C SER A 90 18.73 -4.01 -13.39
N TYR A 91 18.22 -4.97 -12.61
CA TYR A 91 17.98 -4.79 -11.17
C TYR A 91 19.28 -4.49 -10.42
N GLU A 92 20.37 -5.14 -10.81
CA GLU A 92 21.70 -4.98 -10.24
C GLU A 92 22.28 -3.60 -10.50
N ASP A 93 22.06 -3.05 -11.71
CA ASP A 93 22.46 -1.68 -12.04
C ASP A 93 21.73 -0.66 -11.17
N GLN A 94 20.42 -0.87 -10.98
CA GLN A 94 19.64 -0.06 -10.04
C GLN A 94 20.26 -0.13 -8.65
N ARG A 95 20.54 -1.33 -8.12
CA ARG A 95 21.18 -1.49 -6.79
C ARG A 95 22.52 -0.76 -6.70
N GLY A 96 23.38 -0.91 -7.71
CA GLY A 96 24.73 -0.34 -7.72
C GLY A 96 24.77 1.18 -7.83
N ARG A 97 23.84 1.78 -8.60
CA ARG A 97 23.85 3.21 -8.93
C ARG A 97 22.79 4.03 -8.19
N ARG A 98 21.91 3.39 -7.40
CA ARG A 98 20.84 4.06 -6.64
C ARG A 98 21.35 5.20 -5.77
N ALA A 99 22.48 5.01 -5.07
CA ALA A 99 23.02 6.03 -4.17
C ALA A 99 23.50 7.28 -4.92
N GLU A 100 24.19 7.10 -6.05
CA GLU A 100 24.64 8.18 -6.95
C GLU A 100 23.44 9.00 -7.46
N ILE A 101 22.41 8.33 -7.99
CA ILE A 101 21.21 8.99 -8.52
C ILE A 101 20.44 9.73 -7.42
N LEU A 102 20.32 9.16 -6.22
CA LEU A 102 19.68 9.87 -5.11
C LEU A 102 20.51 11.10 -4.68
N GLN A 103 21.84 11.08 -4.76
CA GLN A 103 22.63 12.28 -4.48
C GLN A 103 22.39 13.37 -5.52
N GLU A 104 22.32 13.02 -6.81
CA GLU A 104 21.99 13.98 -7.88
C GLU A 104 20.58 14.55 -7.69
N MET A 105 19.59 13.70 -7.42
CA MET A 105 18.21 14.12 -7.16
C MET A 105 18.10 15.02 -5.93
N GLN A 106 18.91 14.79 -4.88
CA GLN A 106 18.94 15.66 -3.70
C GLN A 106 19.41 17.07 -4.07
N GLY A 107 20.47 17.19 -4.89
CA GLY A 107 20.94 18.49 -5.37
C GLY A 107 19.87 19.27 -6.15
N LEU A 108 19.05 18.56 -6.94
CA LEU A 108 17.91 19.15 -7.64
C LEU A 108 16.80 19.58 -6.68
N LEU A 109 16.47 18.76 -5.67
CA LEU A 109 15.48 19.10 -4.65
C LEU A 109 15.90 20.31 -3.80
N ASP A 110 17.18 20.43 -3.46
CA ASP A 110 17.71 21.56 -2.71
C ASP A 110 17.58 22.87 -3.51
N ALA A 111 17.80 22.82 -4.83
CA ALA A 111 17.54 23.95 -5.72
C ALA A 111 16.04 24.30 -5.76
N TRP A 112 15.16 23.30 -5.75
CA TRP A 112 13.70 23.48 -5.76
C TRP A 112 13.13 24.06 -4.48
N CYS A 113 13.83 23.94 -3.36
CA CYS A 113 13.39 24.49 -2.07
C CYS A 113 13.18 26.02 -2.11
N GLN A 114 13.78 26.69 -3.10
CA GLN A 114 13.66 28.14 -3.28
C GLN A 114 12.36 28.57 -4.01
N ASP A 115 11.69 27.63 -4.69
CA ASP A 115 10.49 27.93 -5.48
C ASP A 115 9.21 27.84 -4.65
N ARG A 116 8.42 28.91 -4.67
CA ARG A 116 7.11 28.95 -4.01
C ARG A 116 6.04 28.29 -4.88
N ILE A 117 5.39 27.28 -4.34
CA ILE A 117 4.14 26.74 -4.88
C ILE A 117 2.99 27.47 -4.17
N PRO A 118 2.13 28.22 -4.87
CA PRO A 118 1.00 28.91 -4.23
C PRO A 118 0.11 27.94 -3.44
N GLY A 119 -0.18 28.25 -2.17
CA GLY A 119 -1.03 27.41 -1.32
C GLY A 119 -0.35 26.20 -0.68
N LEU A 120 0.96 25.99 -0.91
CA LEU A 120 1.71 24.84 -0.39
C LEU A 120 3.10 25.24 0.14
N ARG A 121 3.51 24.59 1.21
CA ARG A 121 4.85 24.68 1.81
C ARG A 121 5.58 23.35 1.62
N LEU A 122 6.78 23.43 1.03
CA LEU A 122 7.73 22.33 0.97
C LEU A 122 8.51 22.28 2.29
N GLN A 123 8.56 21.09 2.90
CA GLN A 123 9.42 20.81 4.04
C GLN A 123 10.32 19.63 3.67
N PHE A 124 11.60 19.72 4.02
CA PHE A 124 12.58 18.67 3.76
C PHE A 124 13.08 18.14 5.10
N PRO A 125 12.51 17.04 5.59
CA PRO A 125 12.97 16.45 6.83
C PRO A 125 14.33 15.75 6.63
N GLU A 126 14.93 15.32 7.74
CA GLU A 126 16.21 14.62 7.69
C GLU A 126 16.09 13.30 6.89
N GLN A 127 17.02 13.11 5.96
CA GLN A 127 17.01 11.97 5.03
C GLN A 127 17.56 10.71 5.73
N ASN A 128 16.73 10.08 6.55
CA ASN A 128 17.12 8.93 7.38
C ASN A 128 16.74 7.57 6.76
N MET A 129 16.25 7.55 5.51
CA MET A 129 15.75 6.36 4.83
C MET A 129 16.70 5.96 3.69
N PRO A 130 17.40 4.82 3.77
CA PRO A 130 18.28 4.39 2.70
C PRO A 130 17.48 4.09 1.43
N GLY A 131 17.96 4.61 0.29
CA GLY A 131 17.38 4.32 -1.02
C GLY A 131 16.19 5.19 -1.42
N VAL A 132 15.73 6.13 -0.59
CA VAL A 132 14.58 6.98 -0.90
C VAL A 132 14.89 8.40 -0.50
N LEU A 133 14.63 9.36 -1.39
CA LEU A 133 14.52 10.76 -1.00
C LEU A 133 13.08 11.08 -0.65
N TRP A 134 12.86 11.92 0.34
CA TRP A 134 11.51 12.29 0.70
C TRP A 134 11.40 13.73 1.18
N PHE A 135 10.23 14.30 0.95
CA PHE A 135 9.88 15.64 1.38
C PHE A 135 8.39 15.70 1.71
N GLN A 136 7.97 16.71 2.45
CA GLN A 136 6.57 16.91 2.81
C GLN A 136 6.02 18.13 2.09
N LEU A 137 4.80 17.99 1.60
CA LEU A 137 4.01 19.07 1.05
C LEU A 137 2.87 19.37 2.00
N VAL A 138 2.86 20.56 2.58
CA VAL A 138 1.93 20.96 3.64
C VAL A 138 1.07 22.13 3.15
N SER A 139 -0.23 22.06 3.38
CA SER A 139 -1.14 23.17 3.08
C SER A 139 -0.88 24.38 3.98
N GLU A 140 -1.28 25.57 3.52
CA GLU A 140 -1.14 26.80 4.33
C GLU A 140 -1.92 26.74 5.64
N ASP A 141 -3.11 26.11 5.63
CA ASP A 141 -3.95 25.88 6.81
C ASP A 141 -3.36 24.85 7.80
N LEU A 142 -2.29 24.15 7.44
CA LEU A 142 -1.64 23.07 8.21
C LEU A 142 -2.55 21.87 8.52
N GLU A 143 -3.76 21.82 7.96
CA GLU A 143 -4.69 20.71 8.19
C GLU A 143 -4.40 19.51 7.30
N ASN A 144 -3.67 19.70 6.19
CA ASN A 144 -3.39 18.64 5.23
C ASN A 144 -1.91 18.62 4.87
N TRP A 145 -1.33 17.42 4.87
CA TRP A 145 0.03 17.22 4.36
C TRP A 145 0.12 15.94 3.54
N MET A 146 1.16 15.87 2.72
CA MET A 146 1.54 14.71 1.94
C MET A 146 3.02 14.42 2.11
N ASP A 147 3.34 13.20 2.53
CA ASP A 147 4.69 12.67 2.51
C ASP A 147 4.99 12.16 1.09
N VAL A 148 5.85 12.86 0.36
CA VAL A 148 6.25 12.47 -0.99
C VAL A 148 7.59 11.78 -0.94
N LYS A 149 7.63 10.53 -1.41
CA LYS A 149 8.83 9.72 -1.58
C LYS A 149 9.22 9.69 -3.04
N LEU A 150 10.48 9.92 -3.35
CA LEU A 150 11.05 9.80 -4.67
C LEU A 150 11.91 8.54 -4.73
N VAL A 151 11.60 7.66 -5.68
CA VAL A 151 12.23 6.35 -5.77
C VAL A 151 12.73 6.10 -7.19
N PRO A 152 14.05 6.07 -7.41
CA PRO A 152 14.62 5.69 -8.69
C PRO A 152 14.43 4.18 -8.92
N ALA A 153 13.93 3.81 -10.09
CA ALA A 153 13.64 2.42 -10.43
C ALA A 153 14.09 2.04 -11.85
N PHE A 154 14.46 0.77 -12.01
CA PHE A 154 14.63 0.15 -13.32
C PHE A 154 13.26 -0.13 -13.95
N ASP A 155 13.08 0.21 -15.23
CA ASP A 155 11.85 -0.11 -15.96
C ASP A 155 11.87 -1.57 -16.43
N ALA A 156 11.61 -2.48 -15.48
CA ALA A 156 11.58 -3.91 -15.74
C ALA A 156 10.37 -4.37 -16.58
N LEU A 157 9.33 -3.54 -16.64
CA LEU A 157 8.06 -3.89 -17.29
C LEU A 157 7.96 -3.34 -18.71
N GLY A 158 8.67 -2.25 -19.01
CA GLY A 158 8.59 -1.55 -20.28
C GLY A 158 7.16 -1.11 -20.56
N THR A 159 6.69 -1.32 -21.79
CA THR A 159 5.31 -0.98 -22.15
C THR A 159 4.31 -2.01 -21.62
N LEU A 160 3.61 -1.66 -20.54
CA LEU A 160 2.51 -2.47 -20.01
C LEU A 160 1.25 -2.35 -20.88
N SER A 161 0.65 -3.50 -21.18
CA SER A 161 -0.68 -3.58 -21.78
C SER A 161 -1.72 -3.91 -20.70
N PRO A 162 -2.85 -3.18 -20.61
CA PRO A 162 -3.87 -3.45 -19.59
C PRO A 162 -4.37 -4.89 -19.64
N GLY A 163 -4.39 -5.56 -18.49
CA GLY A 163 -4.87 -6.93 -18.36
C GLY A 163 -3.94 -8.01 -18.91
N ILE A 164 -2.78 -7.65 -19.43
CA ILE A 164 -1.74 -8.60 -19.83
C ILE A 164 -0.76 -8.79 -18.69
N LYS A 165 -0.54 -10.05 -18.33
CA LYS A 165 0.43 -10.45 -17.32
C LYS A 165 1.86 -10.16 -17.78
N PRO A 166 2.75 -9.65 -16.91
CA PRO A 166 4.18 -9.55 -17.23
C PRO A 166 4.75 -10.89 -17.66
N LYS A 167 5.74 -10.85 -18.56
CA LYS A 167 6.40 -12.08 -19.00
C LYS A 167 7.13 -12.73 -17.82
N PRO A 168 7.11 -14.08 -17.67
CA PRO A 168 7.77 -14.75 -16.56
C PRO A 168 9.26 -14.42 -16.42
N GLU A 169 9.94 -14.11 -17.53
CA GLU A 169 11.35 -13.74 -17.54
C GLU A 169 11.66 -12.52 -16.69
N VAL A 170 10.72 -11.56 -16.58
CA VAL A 170 10.86 -10.38 -15.71
C VAL A 170 11.03 -10.80 -14.25
N TYR A 171 10.24 -11.76 -13.80
CA TYR A 171 10.35 -12.27 -12.43
C TYR A 171 11.52 -13.24 -12.29
N ALA A 172 11.82 -14.06 -13.29
CA ALA A 172 12.98 -14.94 -13.26
C ALA A 172 14.30 -14.16 -13.11
N THR A 173 14.47 -13.04 -13.84
CA THR A 173 15.65 -12.16 -13.68
C THR A 173 15.67 -11.47 -12.34
N LEU A 174 14.53 -11.01 -11.82
CA LEU A 174 14.42 -10.49 -10.45
C LEU A 174 14.93 -11.51 -9.42
N LEU A 175 14.49 -12.77 -9.52
CA LEU A 175 14.90 -13.83 -8.61
C LEU A 175 16.40 -14.17 -8.73
N ASN A 176 16.93 -14.14 -9.95
CA ASN A 176 18.35 -14.40 -10.21
C ASN A 176 19.27 -13.25 -9.78
N SER A 177 18.75 -12.03 -9.59
CA SER A 177 19.52 -10.87 -9.11
C SER A 177 20.00 -10.98 -7.65
N GLY A 178 19.54 -12.01 -6.94
CA GLY A 178 19.84 -12.24 -5.53
C GLY A 178 19.28 -11.15 -4.62
N CYS A 179 18.23 -10.44 -5.05
CA CYS A 179 17.67 -9.32 -4.29
C CYS A 179 17.05 -9.74 -2.96
N GLN A 180 17.02 -8.77 -2.04
CA GLN A 180 16.23 -8.91 -0.83
C GLN A 180 14.73 -8.80 -1.16
N GLY A 181 13.88 -9.35 -0.30
CA GLY A 181 12.43 -9.32 -0.50
C GLY A 181 11.90 -7.89 -0.59
N GLY A 182 11.31 -7.54 -1.73
CA GLY A 182 10.76 -6.20 -1.99
C GLY A 182 11.81 -5.11 -2.26
N GLU A 183 13.08 -5.45 -2.46
CA GLU A 183 14.13 -4.47 -2.74
C GLU A 183 13.85 -3.62 -4.00
N HIS A 184 13.32 -4.28 -5.04
CA HIS A 184 12.97 -3.68 -6.33
C HIS A 184 11.45 -3.47 -6.49
N ALA A 185 10.71 -3.41 -5.38
CA ALA A 185 9.26 -3.24 -5.36
C ALA A 185 8.77 -2.05 -6.21
N ALA A 186 9.56 -0.97 -6.30
CA ALA A 186 9.25 0.21 -7.11
C ALA A 186 9.19 -0.07 -8.62
N CYS A 187 9.93 -1.08 -9.13
CA CYS A 187 9.87 -1.47 -10.54
C CYS A 187 8.47 -1.97 -10.95
N PHE A 188 7.67 -2.41 -9.97
CA PHE A 188 6.33 -2.96 -10.17
C PHE A 188 5.23 -2.02 -9.67
N ALA A 189 5.54 -0.75 -9.44
CA ALA A 189 4.62 0.25 -8.90
C ALA A 189 3.30 0.36 -9.69
N GLU A 190 3.37 0.28 -11.02
CA GLU A 190 2.17 0.33 -11.87
C GLU A 190 1.24 -0.87 -11.64
N LEU A 191 1.79 -2.08 -11.51
CA LEU A 191 1.01 -3.28 -11.23
C LEU A 191 0.36 -3.18 -9.85
N ARG A 192 1.11 -2.73 -8.85
CA ARG A 192 0.63 -2.53 -7.48
C ARG A 192 -0.49 -1.49 -7.41
N ARG A 193 -0.28 -0.35 -8.07
CA ARG A 193 -1.27 0.71 -8.24
C ARG A 193 -2.54 0.16 -8.88
N ASN A 194 -2.42 -0.53 -10.00
CA ASN A 194 -3.57 -1.05 -10.75
C ASN A 194 -4.34 -2.12 -9.96
N PHE A 195 -3.65 -2.93 -9.15
CA PHE A 195 -4.29 -3.95 -8.32
C PHE A 195 -5.28 -3.35 -7.30
N VAL A 196 -4.97 -2.19 -6.72
CA VAL A 196 -5.84 -1.53 -5.72
C VAL A 196 -6.78 -0.51 -6.38
N ASN A 197 -6.28 0.26 -7.35
CA ASN A 197 -7.01 1.41 -7.86
C ASN A 197 -8.23 1.04 -8.73
N THR A 198 -8.20 -0.14 -9.37
CA THR A 198 -9.29 -0.66 -10.22
C THR A 198 -10.46 -1.27 -9.43
N ARG A 199 -10.36 -1.31 -8.10
CA ARG A 199 -11.37 -1.94 -7.23
C ARG A 199 -12.63 -1.08 -7.06
N PRO A 200 -13.80 -1.69 -6.76
CA PRO A 200 -15.05 -0.97 -6.56
C PRO A 200 -14.92 0.13 -5.50
N VAL A 201 -15.60 1.26 -5.71
CA VAL A 201 -15.56 2.42 -4.81
C VAL A 201 -15.89 2.02 -3.36
N LYS A 202 -16.87 1.13 -3.17
CA LYS A 202 -17.25 0.67 -1.83
C LYS A 202 -16.17 -0.17 -1.15
N LEU A 203 -15.38 -0.94 -1.91
CA LEU A 203 -14.20 -1.64 -1.40
C LEU A 203 -13.09 -0.65 -1.01
N LYS A 204 -12.87 0.39 -1.81
CA LYS A 204 -11.93 1.46 -1.46
C LYS A 204 -12.35 2.17 -0.18
N ASN A 205 -13.65 2.39 0.03
CA ASN A 205 -14.17 2.93 1.30
C ASN A 205 -13.93 1.99 2.49
N LEU A 206 -14.02 0.66 2.30
CA LEU A 206 -13.66 -0.30 3.34
C LEU A 206 -12.16 -0.25 3.66
N ILE A 207 -11.31 -0.15 2.64
CA ILE A 207 -9.86 0.03 2.83
C ILE A 207 -9.59 1.30 3.65
N LEU A 208 -10.21 2.44 3.29
CA LEU A 208 -10.08 3.69 4.04
C LEU A 208 -10.50 3.54 5.51
N LEU A 209 -11.59 2.82 5.79
CA LEU A 209 -12.03 2.53 7.14
C LEU A 209 -11.00 1.72 7.94
N VAL A 210 -10.45 0.65 7.34
CA VAL A 210 -9.43 -0.20 7.99
C VAL A 210 -8.15 0.61 8.24
N LYS A 211 -7.73 1.44 7.28
CA LYS A 211 -6.57 2.33 7.43
C LYS A 211 -6.77 3.33 8.54
N HIS A 212 -7.94 3.96 8.61
CA HIS A 212 -8.26 4.93 9.64
C HIS A 212 -8.24 4.30 11.03
N TRP A 213 -8.80 3.08 11.18
CA TRP A 213 -8.70 2.31 12.41
C TRP A 213 -7.24 2.03 12.82
N PHE A 214 -6.43 1.56 11.88
CA PHE A 214 -5.02 1.26 12.13
C PHE A 214 -4.25 2.51 12.57
N GLN A 215 -4.49 3.65 11.91
CA GLN A 215 -3.81 4.91 12.20
C GLN A 215 -4.23 5.56 13.52
N THR A 216 -5.53 5.55 13.84
CA THR A 216 -6.06 6.23 15.03
C THR A 216 -6.04 5.38 16.30
N GLY A 217 -6.04 4.05 16.16
CA GLY A 217 -6.17 3.13 17.29
C GLY A 217 -4.91 2.33 17.62
N VAL A 218 -3.99 2.14 16.66
CA VAL A 218 -2.94 1.11 16.80
C VAL A 218 -1.53 1.66 16.63
N LEU A 219 -1.28 2.64 15.75
CA LEU A 219 0.08 3.13 15.41
C LEU A 219 0.98 3.59 16.57
N CYS A 220 0.42 3.88 17.74
CA CYS A 220 1.19 4.18 18.95
C CYS A 220 1.91 2.94 19.53
N LEU A 221 1.56 1.74 19.10
CA LEU A 221 2.13 0.45 19.48
C LEU A 221 3.15 0.05 18.41
N ARG A 222 4.39 -0.32 18.75
CA ARG A 222 5.48 -0.52 17.77
C ARG A 222 6.24 -1.82 17.99
N PRO A 223 6.84 -2.40 16.91
CA PRO A 223 6.59 -2.21 15.47
C PRO A 223 5.38 -2.99 14.90
N LEU A 224 4.52 -2.33 14.10
CA LEU A 224 3.34 -2.91 13.45
C LEU A 224 3.57 -3.21 11.96
N PRO A 225 2.76 -4.09 11.32
CA PRO A 225 2.88 -4.36 9.89
C PRO A 225 2.58 -3.13 9.04
N PRO A 226 3.09 -3.07 7.79
CA PRO A 226 2.85 -1.94 6.91
C PRO A 226 1.36 -1.79 6.58
N VAL A 227 0.89 -0.55 6.43
CA VAL A 227 -0.50 -0.23 6.05
C VAL A 227 -0.92 -1.00 4.79
N TYR A 228 0.00 -1.17 3.83
CA TYR A 228 -0.23 -1.91 2.60
C TYR A 228 -0.64 -3.38 2.84
N ALA A 229 -0.13 -4.04 3.88
CA ALA A 229 -0.57 -5.39 4.25
C ALA A 229 -2.07 -5.43 4.62
N LEU A 230 -2.59 -4.37 5.24
CA LEU A 230 -4.02 -4.27 5.56
C LEU A 230 -4.87 -3.90 4.35
N GLU A 231 -4.34 -3.12 3.40
CA GLU A 231 -5.00 -2.89 2.11
C GLU A 231 -5.20 -4.23 1.37
N LEU A 232 -4.14 -5.05 1.30
CA LEU A 232 -4.18 -6.39 0.70
C LEU A 232 -5.10 -7.35 1.45
N LEU A 233 -5.04 -7.38 2.78
CA LEU A 233 -5.91 -8.25 3.58
C LEU A 233 -7.39 -7.88 3.44
N THR A 234 -7.69 -6.58 3.26
CA THR A 234 -9.04 -6.08 3.00
C THR A 234 -9.55 -6.53 1.63
N ILE A 235 -8.71 -6.46 0.60
CA ILE A 235 -9.04 -6.97 -0.74
C ILE A 235 -9.28 -8.47 -0.67
N PHE A 236 -8.40 -9.23 -0.02
CA PHE A 236 -8.56 -10.67 0.18
C PHE A 236 -9.88 -11.03 0.88
N ALA A 237 -10.21 -10.34 1.98
CA ALA A 237 -11.46 -10.54 2.70
C ALA A 237 -12.69 -10.35 1.78
N TRP A 238 -12.68 -9.28 0.98
CA TRP A 238 -13.78 -9.00 0.06
C TRP A 238 -13.84 -10.02 -1.08
N GLU A 239 -12.72 -10.40 -1.68
CA GLU A 239 -12.67 -11.36 -2.79
C GLU A 239 -13.14 -12.76 -2.37
N ARG A 240 -12.92 -13.16 -1.11
CA ARG A 240 -13.29 -14.49 -0.60
C ARG A 240 -14.67 -14.53 0.04
N GLY A 241 -15.06 -13.49 0.79
CA GLY A 241 -16.29 -13.48 1.57
C GLY A 241 -17.48 -12.76 0.92
N CYS A 242 -17.24 -11.94 -0.11
CA CYS A 242 -18.28 -11.07 -0.67
C CYS A 242 -18.33 -11.09 -2.21
N GLY A 243 -17.29 -10.59 -2.88
CA GLY A 243 -17.19 -10.48 -4.34
C GLY A 243 -18.21 -9.54 -5.01
N LYS A 244 -19.00 -8.78 -4.25
CA LYS A 244 -20.06 -7.89 -4.74
C LYS A 244 -19.71 -6.41 -4.55
N ASP A 245 -20.15 -5.56 -5.46
CA ASP A 245 -19.98 -4.09 -5.36
C ASP A 245 -20.77 -3.49 -4.18
N ALA A 246 -21.95 -4.06 -3.90
CA ALA A 246 -22.82 -3.64 -2.81
C ALA A 246 -22.69 -4.60 -1.61
N PHE A 247 -22.13 -4.11 -0.52
CA PHE A 247 -21.99 -4.87 0.74
C PHE A 247 -22.04 -3.96 1.98
N SER A 248 -22.11 -4.54 3.18
CA SER A 248 -22.07 -3.77 4.44
C SER A 248 -20.63 -3.47 4.87
N LEU A 249 -20.30 -2.18 5.07
CA LEU A 249 -18.96 -1.79 5.56
C LEU A 249 -18.68 -2.36 6.96
N ALA A 250 -19.72 -2.44 7.81
CA ALA A 250 -19.60 -3.04 9.14
C ALA A 250 -19.19 -4.51 9.06
N GLN A 251 -19.87 -5.26 8.17
CA GLN A 251 -19.61 -6.68 7.93
C GLN A 251 -18.21 -6.89 7.34
N GLY A 252 -17.84 -6.09 6.34
CA GLY A 252 -16.51 -6.12 5.74
C GLY A 252 -15.42 -5.82 6.76
N PHE A 253 -15.60 -4.77 7.57
CA PHE A 253 -14.62 -4.39 8.59
C PHE A 253 -14.48 -5.49 9.66
N ARG A 254 -15.60 -6.05 10.12
CA ARG A 254 -15.62 -7.18 11.05
C ARG A 254 -14.88 -8.40 10.52
N SER A 255 -14.95 -8.63 9.21
CA SER A 255 -14.29 -9.73 8.52
C SER A 255 -12.77 -9.53 8.49
N VAL A 256 -12.31 -8.32 8.16
CA VAL A 256 -10.87 -7.98 8.18
C VAL A 256 -10.28 -8.15 9.58
N LEU A 257 -10.98 -7.67 10.60
CA LEU A 257 -10.54 -7.84 12.00
C LEU A 257 -10.50 -9.31 12.41
N GLY A 258 -11.45 -10.12 11.94
CA GLY A 258 -11.44 -11.57 12.15
C GLY A 258 -10.20 -12.25 11.54
N LEU A 259 -9.81 -11.85 10.33
CA LEU A 259 -8.59 -12.35 9.69
C LEU A 259 -7.33 -11.94 10.46
N ILE A 260 -7.26 -10.69 10.93
CA ILE A 260 -6.15 -10.20 11.77
C ILE A 260 -6.05 -11.02 13.06
N GLN A 261 -7.18 -11.33 13.72
CA GLN A 261 -7.18 -12.18 14.92
C GLN A 261 -6.65 -13.60 14.66
N GLN A 262 -6.76 -14.06 13.41
CA GLN A 262 -6.28 -15.37 12.95
C GLN A 262 -5.00 -15.25 12.11
N TYR A 263 -4.17 -14.22 12.33
CA TYR A 263 -2.98 -13.96 11.52
C TYR A 263 -2.03 -15.17 11.41
N GLN A 264 -1.95 -16.01 12.45
CA GLN A 264 -1.15 -17.24 12.47
C GLN A 264 -1.62 -18.28 11.43
N GLY A 265 -2.84 -18.14 10.91
CA GLY A 265 -3.42 -18.95 9.84
C GLY A 265 -3.18 -18.39 8.44
N LEU A 266 -2.73 -17.13 8.29
CA LEU A 266 -2.74 -16.44 7.00
C LEU A 266 -1.60 -16.89 6.07
N ARG A 267 -2.01 -17.28 4.86
CA ARG A 267 -1.16 -17.50 3.68
C ARG A 267 -1.91 -16.95 2.48
N VAL A 268 -1.58 -15.73 2.08
CA VAL A 268 -2.30 -14.98 1.05
C VAL A 268 -1.35 -14.64 -0.08
N PHE A 269 -1.75 -14.93 -1.31
CA PHE A 269 -1.05 -14.53 -2.53
C PHE A 269 -2.04 -14.48 -3.69
N TRP A 270 -1.63 -13.86 -4.79
CA TRP A 270 -2.40 -13.77 -6.03
C TRP A 270 -1.56 -14.23 -7.21
N THR A 271 -2.20 -14.72 -8.26
CA THR A 271 -1.54 -15.15 -9.50
C THR A 271 -1.75 -14.20 -10.69
N VAL A 272 -2.22 -12.98 -10.39
CA VAL A 272 -2.59 -11.96 -11.38
C VAL A 272 -1.39 -11.49 -12.22
N ASN A 273 -0.22 -11.30 -11.62
CA ASN A 273 0.99 -10.84 -12.32
C ASN A 273 2.07 -11.92 -12.46
N TYR A 274 2.10 -12.94 -11.59
CA TYR A 274 3.01 -14.09 -11.66
C TYR A 274 2.24 -15.39 -11.39
N SER A 275 2.70 -16.56 -11.85
CA SER A 275 2.01 -17.86 -11.63
C SER A 275 3.01 -18.94 -11.24
N LEU A 276 2.45 -20.09 -10.85
CA LEU A 276 3.19 -21.33 -10.56
C LEU A 276 3.56 -22.13 -11.82
N GLU A 277 3.22 -21.62 -13.01
CA GLU A 277 3.42 -22.30 -14.30
C GLU A 277 4.88 -22.26 -14.74
N ASP A 278 5.54 -21.11 -14.57
CA ASP A 278 6.98 -21.02 -14.78
C ASP A 278 7.72 -21.78 -13.66
N PRO A 279 8.64 -22.71 -13.98
CA PRO A 279 9.30 -23.52 -12.96
C PRO A 279 10.08 -22.69 -11.92
N THR A 280 10.83 -21.68 -12.36
CA THR A 280 11.68 -20.86 -11.49
C THR A 280 10.84 -20.03 -10.54
N VAL A 281 9.84 -19.32 -11.08
CA VAL A 281 8.91 -18.51 -10.29
C VAL A 281 8.04 -19.41 -9.39
N GLY A 282 7.57 -20.53 -9.91
CA GLY A 282 6.73 -21.47 -9.19
C GLY A 282 7.41 -22.09 -7.96
N ASP A 283 8.66 -22.53 -8.11
CA ASP A 283 9.45 -23.08 -7.00
C ASP A 283 9.79 -22.01 -5.96
N PHE A 284 10.00 -20.76 -6.39
CA PHE A 284 10.18 -19.65 -5.46
C PHE A 284 8.90 -19.35 -4.66
N LEU A 285 7.75 -19.28 -5.32
CA LEU A 285 6.46 -19.02 -4.67
C LEU A 285 6.11 -20.11 -3.65
N ARG A 286 6.35 -21.39 -3.95
CA ARG A 286 6.15 -22.49 -2.97
C ARG A 286 6.99 -22.27 -1.72
N ARG A 287 8.27 -21.93 -1.87
CA ARG A 287 9.17 -21.60 -0.74
C ARG A 287 8.69 -20.39 0.06
N GLN A 288 8.18 -19.35 -0.60
CA GLN A 288 7.61 -18.19 0.08
C GLN A 288 6.39 -18.57 0.95
N LEU A 289 5.50 -19.42 0.42
CA LEU A 289 4.29 -19.85 1.13
C LEU A 289 4.57 -20.78 2.33
N GLU A 290 5.76 -21.39 2.39
CA GLU A 290 6.22 -22.20 3.51
C GLU A 290 6.79 -21.38 4.68
N ARG A 291 7.06 -20.08 4.48
CA ARG A 291 7.60 -19.19 5.51
C ARG A 291 6.70 -19.08 6.75
N PRO A 292 7.26 -18.65 7.90
CA PRO A 292 6.47 -18.36 9.10
C PRO A 292 5.34 -17.38 8.82
N ARG A 293 4.14 -17.72 9.27
CA ARG A 293 2.91 -16.94 9.05
C ARG A 293 2.86 -15.71 9.96
N PRO A 294 2.18 -14.62 9.54
CA PRO A 294 1.39 -14.49 8.32
C PRO A 294 2.29 -14.29 7.10
N VAL A 295 1.93 -14.96 6.00
CA VAL A 295 2.52 -14.71 4.68
C VAL A 295 1.47 -13.99 3.85
N ILE A 296 1.79 -12.78 3.39
CA ILE A 296 0.93 -11.99 2.49
C ILE A 296 1.84 -11.49 1.38
N LEU A 297 1.84 -12.18 0.23
CA LEU A 297 2.68 -11.81 -0.91
C LEU A 297 2.08 -10.63 -1.68
N ASP A 298 2.91 -9.66 -2.01
CA ASP A 298 2.54 -8.54 -2.87
C ASP A 298 2.11 -9.08 -4.24
N PRO A 299 0.89 -8.81 -4.72
CA PRO A 299 0.45 -9.24 -6.05
C PRO A 299 1.33 -8.71 -7.20
N ALA A 300 2.15 -7.67 -6.98
CA ALA A 300 3.03 -7.10 -7.98
C ALA A 300 4.48 -7.67 -7.96
N ASP A 301 4.96 -8.09 -6.78
CA ASP A 301 6.34 -8.55 -6.55
C ASP A 301 6.34 -9.87 -5.75
N PRO A 302 6.72 -11.01 -6.37
CA PRO A 302 6.67 -12.31 -5.70
C PRO A 302 7.70 -12.44 -4.55
N THR A 303 8.71 -11.56 -4.50
CA THR A 303 9.74 -11.55 -3.45
C THR A 303 9.28 -10.82 -2.19
N TRP A 304 8.27 -9.96 -2.29
CA TRP A 304 7.83 -9.11 -1.21
C TRP A 304 6.68 -9.73 -0.41
N ASP A 305 7.03 -10.47 0.62
CA ASP A 305 6.09 -10.82 1.69
C ASP A 305 5.89 -9.59 2.59
N VAL A 306 4.71 -8.98 2.52
CA VAL A 306 4.35 -7.83 3.37
C VAL A 306 3.80 -8.28 4.73
N GLY A 307 3.50 -9.57 4.88
CA GLY A 307 3.11 -10.19 6.15
C GLY A 307 4.31 -10.41 7.07
N SER A 308 5.45 -10.82 6.49
CA SER A 308 6.77 -10.99 7.12
C SER A 308 6.80 -11.77 8.44
N GLY A 309 5.85 -12.67 8.69
CA GLY A 309 5.86 -13.52 9.87
C GLY A 309 5.97 -12.72 11.18
N THR A 310 7.00 -13.02 11.96
CA THR A 310 7.28 -12.40 13.27
C THR A 310 8.07 -11.09 13.20
N ALA A 311 8.36 -10.57 12.01
CA ALA A 311 9.03 -9.28 11.87
C ALA A 311 8.15 -8.11 12.36
N TRP A 312 6.84 -8.31 12.43
CA TRP A 312 5.86 -7.34 12.89
C TRP A 312 5.02 -7.89 14.05
N HIS A 313 4.55 -7.01 14.94
CA HIS A 313 3.67 -7.35 16.06
C HIS A 313 2.21 -7.54 15.63
N TRP A 314 1.97 -8.60 14.83
CA TRP A 314 0.62 -9.03 14.47
C TRP A 314 -0.20 -9.47 15.68
N ASP A 315 0.44 -9.94 16.75
CA ASP A 315 -0.17 -10.28 18.03
C ASP A 315 -0.81 -9.06 18.71
N VAL A 316 -0.10 -7.92 18.73
CA VAL A 316 -0.62 -6.65 19.23
C VAL A 316 -1.80 -6.19 18.38
N LEU A 317 -1.66 -6.24 17.06
CA LEU A 317 -2.74 -5.87 16.15
C LEU A 317 -3.97 -6.79 16.31
N ALA A 318 -3.76 -8.09 16.55
CA ALA A 318 -4.82 -9.05 16.84
C ALA A 318 -5.52 -8.75 18.16
N GLN A 319 -4.80 -8.33 19.20
CA GLN A 319 -5.39 -7.93 20.47
C GLN A 319 -6.26 -6.68 20.31
N GLU A 320 -5.76 -5.66 19.60
CA GLU A 320 -6.56 -4.47 19.28
C GLU A 320 -7.78 -4.82 18.44
N ALA A 321 -7.64 -5.74 17.47
CA ALA A 321 -8.77 -6.23 16.69
C ALA A 321 -9.83 -6.95 17.53
N ARG A 322 -9.46 -7.60 18.64
CA ARG A 322 -10.43 -8.22 19.58
C ARG A 322 -11.18 -7.15 20.35
N THR A 323 -10.46 -6.22 20.99
CA THR A 323 -11.06 -5.08 21.72
C THR A 323 -12.03 -4.31 20.83
N CYS A 324 -11.57 -4.05 19.61
CA CYS A 324 -12.32 -3.42 18.54
C CYS A 324 -13.71 -4.04 18.30
N CYS A 325 -13.81 -5.37 18.25
CA CYS A 325 -15.04 -6.09 17.91
C CYS A 325 -16.16 -5.88 18.93
N HIS A 326 -15.87 -5.37 20.11
CA HIS A 326 -16.86 -5.09 21.17
C HIS A 326 -17.45 -3.68 21.08
N HIS A 327 -16.99 -2.84 20.14
CA HIS A 327 -17.49 -1.48 20.01
C HIS A 327 -18.87 -1.40 19.31
N PRO A 328 -19.63 -0.31 19.54
CA PRO A 328 -20.98 -0.14 19.00
C PRO A 328 -21.07 -0.22 17.47
N CYS A 329 -19.98 0.04 16.74
CA CYS A 329 -19.94 -0.09 15.29
C CYS A 329 -20.14 -1.54 14.80
N PHE A 330 -20.03 -2.55 15.68
CA PHE A 330 -20.34 -3.95 15.39
C PHE A 330 -21.62 -4.45 16.03
N LEU A 331 -22.53 -3.55 16.43
CA LEU A 331 -23.86 -3.90 16.88
C LEU A 331 -24.88 -3.51 15.81
N GLU A 332 -25.76 -4.43 15.47
CA GLU A 332 -26.94 -4.14 14.67
C GLU A 332 -27.97 -3.36 15.50
N ALA A 333 -29.00 -2.82 14.85
CA ALA A 333 -30.05 -2.05 15.55
C ALA A 333 -30.78 -2.85 16.63
N ALA A 334 -30.82 -4.19 16.49
CA ALA A 334 -31.39 -5.11 17.46
C ALA A 334 -30.44 -5.46 18.62
N GLY A 335 -29.21 -4.92 18.64
CA GLY A 335 -28.17 -5.23 19.63
C GLY A 335 -27.41 -6.53 19.35
N SER A 336 -27.72 -7.25 18.27
CA SER A 336 -26.98 -8.42 17.80
C SER A 336 -25.58 -8.03 17.27
N PRO A 337 -24.53 -8.82 17.54
CA PRO A 337 -23.22 -8.60 16.93
C PRO A 337 -23.27 -8.81 15.41
N VAL A 338 -22.68 -7.88 14.66
CA VAL A 338 -22.43 -8.02 13.22
C VAL A 338 -21.55 -9.24 12.99
N GLN A 339 -22.03 -10.18 12.18
CA GLN A 339 -21.26 -11.36 11.79
C GLN A 339 -20.29 -11.02 10.67
N PRO A 340 -19.08 -11.61 10.59
CA PRO A 340 -18.23 -11.46 9.40
C PRO A 340 -18.82 -12.23 8.21
N TRP A 341 -18.20 -12.08 7.04
CA TRP A 341 -18.49 -12.92 5.88
C TRP A 341 -18.11 -14.38 6.14
N GLU A 342 -18.96 -15.29 5.64
CA GLU A 342 -18.76 -16.73 5.74
C GLU A 342 -17.54 -17.19 4.93
N GLY A 343 -16.91 -18.29 5.36
CA GLY A 343 -15.78 -18.90 4.65
C GLY A 343 -14.42 -18.22 4.84
N LEU A 344 -14.36 -17.07 5.50
CA LEU A 344 -13.10 -16.36 5.81
C LEU A 344 -12.45 -16.77 7.13
N VAL A 345 -13.29 -17.02 8.13
CA VAL A 345 -12.90 -17.17 9.52
C VAL A 345 -13.78 -18.27 10.10
N SER A 346 -13.19 -19.39 10.50
CA SER A 346 -13.90 -20.34 11.35
C SER A 346 -13.74 -19.88 12.79
N PHE A 347 -14.80 -19.37 13.40
CA PHE A 347 -14.78 -19.14 14.85
C PHE A 347 -14.78 -20.49 15.56
N PRO A 348 -14.01 -20.65 16.65
CA PRO A 348 -14.21 -21.80 17.51
C PRO A 348 -15.64 -21.73 18.05
N GLY A 349 -16.41 -22.79 17.82
CA GLY A 349 -17.65 -23.00 18.57
C GLY A 349 -17.35 -23.11 20.08
N PRO A 350 -18.36 -23.07 20.95
CA PRO A 350 -18.21 -23.08 22.42
C PRO A 350 -17.43 -24.28 23.00
N LEU A 351 -17.03 -25.25 22.17
CA LEU A 351 -16.32 -26.47 22.55
C LEU A 351 -14.83 -26.49 22.15
N GLY A 352 -14.25 -25.36 21.71
CA GLY A 352 -12.79 -25.20 21.66
C GLY A 352 -12.02 -26.13 20.71
N LEU A 353 -12.68 -26.78 19.75
CA LEU A 353 -11.99 -27.49 18.67
C LEU A 353 -11.56 -26.50 17.60
N ALA A 354 -10.25 -26.37 17.40
CA ALA A 354 -9.64 -25.51 16.38
C ALA A 354 -9.79 -26.14 14.99
N PRO A 355 -10.52 -25.52 14.04
CA PRO A 355 -10.40 -25.88 12.64
C PRO A 355 -9.18 -25.15 12.06
N TYR A 356 -8.26 -25.91 11.49
CA TYR A 356 -7.11 -25.38 10.76
C TYR A 356 -7.60 -24.62 9.53
N LEU A 357 -7.43 -23.31 9.51
CA LEU A 357 -7.63 -22.53 8.30
C LEU A 357 -6.42 -22.74 7.38
N CYS A 358 -6.65 -23.48 6.29
CA CYS A 358 -5.74 -23.57 5.15
C CYS A 358 -6.50 -23.01 3.95
N VAL A 359 -6.53 -21.68 3.78
CA VAL A 359 -7.00 -21.10 2.51
C VAL A 359 -5.84 -21.12 1.52
N LEU A 360 -5.56 -22.30 0.99
CA LEU A 360 -4.85 -22.43 -0.29
C LEU A 360 -5.92 -22.34 -1.38
N VAL A 361 -5.87 -21.33 -2.23
CA VAL A 361 -6.59 -21.37 -3.50
C VAL A 361 -5.70 -20.86 -4.62
N TYR A 362 -5.40 -21.78 -5.54
CA TYR A 362 -4.83 -21.55 -6.85
C TYR A 362 -5.86 -20.85 -7.74
N PHE A 363 -5.44 -19.82 -8.48
CA PHE A 363 -6.03 -19.48 -9.77
C PHE A 363 -4.97 -19.66 -10.84
#